data_AF-A0A2Y9F3Q5-F1
#
_entry.id   AF-A0A2Y9F3Q5-F1
#
_cell.length_a   1.000
_cell.length_b   1.000
_cell.length_c   1.000
_cell.angle_alpha   90.00
_cell.angle_beta   90.00
_cell.angle_gamma   90.00
#
_symmetry.space_group_name_H-M   'P 1'
#
loop_
_entity.id
_entity.type
_entity.pdbx_description
1 polymer ?
#
loop_
_entity_poly.entity_id
_entity_poly.type
_entity_poly.pdbx_seq_one_letter_code
_entity_poly.pdbx_strand_id
1 'polypeptide(L)'
;MNACLGGIWLWLPLLLTWLSPEVSSSWWYMRATGGSSRVMCDNVPGLVSRQRQLCHRHPDVMRAIGLGVAEWTAECQHQFRQHRWNCNTLDRDHSLFGRVLLRSSRESAFVYAISSAGVVFAITRACSQGELKSCSCDPKKKGTAKDSKGTFDWGGCSDNIDYGIKFARAFVDAKERKGKDARALMNLHNNRAGRKAVKRFLKQECKCHGVSGSCTLRTCWLAMADFRKTGDYLWRKYNGAIQVVMNQDGTGFTVANKRFKKPTKNDLVYFENSPDYCIRDRDAGSPGTAGRVCNLTSRGMDSCEVMCCGRGYDTSRVTRMTKCECKFHWCCAVRCQDCLEALDVHTCKAPKSPDWAAPT
;
A
#
# COMPACT_ATOMS: atom_id res chain seq x y z
N MET A 1 14.70 67.61 44.04
CA MET A 1 13.97 66.83 45.07
C MET A 1 13.43 65.58 44.41
N ASN A 2 13.67 64.43 45.04
CA ASN A 2 13.36 63.08 44.58
C ASN A 2 11.88 62.85 44.23
N ALA A 3 11.63 62.02 43.21
CA ALA A 3 10.73 60.86 43.32
C ALA A 3 10.89 59.92 42.12
N CYS A 4 11.06 58.63 42.42
CA CYS A 4 11.12 57.48 41.52
C CYS A 4 9.83 57.27 40.69
N LEU A 5 9.92 56.47 39.60
CA LEU A 5 9.20 55.20 39.46
C LEU A 5 9.46 54.52 38.08
N GLY A 6 9.95 53.27 38.14
CA GLY A 6 9.80 52.15 37.18
C GLY A 6 10.39 52.33 35.77
N GLY A 7 11.38 51.58 35.29
CA GLY A 7 11.66 50.16 35.52
C GLY A 7 11.18 49.32 34.33
N ILE A 8 11.72 49.56 33.13
CA ILE A 8 11.48 48.72 31.94
C ILE A 8 12.35 47.47 32.06
N TRP A 9 11.78 46.42 32.64
CA TRP A 9 12.34 45.07 32.58
C TRP A 9 11.74 44.34 31.38
N LEU A 10 12.52 44.25 30.31
CA LEU A 10 12.27 43.38 29.16
C LEU A 10 12.42 41.91 29.58
N TRP A 11 11.33 41.30 30.05
CA TRP A 11 11.17 39.85 30.10
C TRP A 11 10.09 39.43 29.11
N LEU A 12 10.52 38.96 27.94
CA LEU A 12 9.72 38.04 27.14
C LEU A 12 10.64 36.89 26.73
N PRO A 13 10.58 35.75 27.45
CA PRO A 13 11.45 34.61 27.19
C PRO A 13 11.00 33.88 25.93
N LEU A 14 12.00 33.50 25.12
CA LEU A 14 12.08 32.30 24.28
C LEU A 14 10.78 31.46 24.18
N LEU A 15 9.96 31.76 23.18
CA LEU A 15 8.88 30.89 22.69
C LEU A 15 9.17 30.41 21.25
N LEU A 16 10.45 30.21 20.95
CA LEU A 16 10.94 29.54 19.76
C LEU A 16 11.68 28.29 20.22
N THR A 17 11.02 27.13 20.08
CA THR A 17 11.56 25.77 19.89
C THR A 17 10.80 24.68 20.65
N TRP A 18 9.48 24.58 20.49
CA TRP A 18 8.76 23.30 20.74
C TRP A 18 7.79 22.97 19.60
N LEU A 19 8.14 23.30 18.36
CA LEU A 19 7.71 22.46 17.23
C LEU A 19 8.62 21.24 17.26
N SER A 20 8.21 20.23 18.03
CA SER A 20 8.72 18.88 17.80
C SER A 20 8.47 18.60 16.32
N PRO A 21 9.48 18.22 15.51
CA PRO A 21 9.18 17.81 14.15
C PRO A 21 8.17 16.67 14.26
N GLU A 22 7.00 16.85 13.64
CA GLU A 22 6.06 15.76 13.47
C GLU A 22 6.86 14.56 12.94
N VAL A 23 6.78 13.43 13.63
CA VAL A 23 7.46 12.20 13.24
C VAL A 23 6.79 11.70 11.96
N SER A 24 7.16 12.32 10.84
CA SER A 24 6.71 11.90 9.52
C SER A 24 7.30 10.52 9.24
N SER A 25 6.49 9.64 8.64
CA SER A 25 6.88 8.24 8.41
C SER A 25 8.27 8.13 7.76
N SER A 26 8.99 7.03 8.05
CA SER A 26 10.37 6.78 7.57
C SER A 26 10.57 6.93 6.05
N TRP A 27 9.47 6.89 5.29
CA TRP A 27 9.45 6.92 3.82
C TRP A 27 9.24 8.33 3.26
N TRP A 28 8.65 9.24 4.05
CA TRP A 28 8.67 10.68 3.72
C TRP A 28 10.10 11.21 3.68
N TYR A 29 10.98 10.74 4.57
CA TYR A 29 12.40 11.12 4.56
C TYR A 29 13.11 10.70 3.27
N MET A 30 12.76 9.53 2.70
CA MET A 30 13.30 9.09 1.39
C MET A 30 12.71 9.86 0.20
N ARG A 31 11.54 10.47 0.36
CA ARG A 31 10.95 11.37 -0.64
C ARG A 31 11.51 12.80 -0.55
N ALA A 32 11.86 13.25 0.65
CA ALA A 32 12.24 14.64 0.93
C ALA A 32 13.75 14.91 0.87
N THR A 33 14.61 13.89 0.92
CA THR A 33 16.07 14.12 0.96
C THR A 33 16.74 13.93 -0.40
N GLY A 34 17.22 15.03 -0.98
CA GLY A 34 18.26 15.05 -2.02
C GLY A 34 19.69 14.91 -1.45
N GLY A 35 19.82 14.38 -0.22
CA GLY A 35 21.09 14.21 0.48
C GLY A 35 21.87 12.96 0.07
N SER A 36 23.13 12.86 0.52
CA SER A 36 24.01 11.72 0.26
C SER A 36 23.32 10.39 0.60
N SER A 37 23.38 9.44 -0.33
CA SER A 37 22.80 8.09 -0.24
C SER A 37 23.10 7.36 1.07
N ARG A 38 24.28 7.60 1.64
CA ARG A 38 24.75 6.98 2.88
C ARG A 38 24.01 7.52 4.10
N VAL A 39 23.82 8.85 4.15
CA VAL A 39 23.10 9.54 5.23
C VAL A 39 21.62 9.16 5.23
N MET A 40 21.03 8.97 4.04
CA MET A 40 19.66 8.46 3.91
C MET A 40 19.50 7.10 4.59
N CYS A 41 20.36 6.13 4.28
CA CYS A 41 20.26 4.76 4.77
C CYS A 41 20.44 4.60 6.29
N ASP A 42 21.26 5.45 6.90
CA ASP A 42 21.48 5.42 8.35
C ASP A 42 20.29 6.01 9.12
N ASN A 43 19.62 7.01 8.51
CA ASN A 43 18.53 7.75 9.14
C ASN A 43 17.14 7.14 8.92
N VAL A 44 16.95 6.11 8.09
CA VAL A 44 15.64 5.45 7.94
C VAL A 44 15.29 4.67 9.22
N PRO A 45 14.25 5.09 9.99
CA PRO A 45 13.82 4.35 11.17
C PRO A 45 13.35 2.93 10.84
N GLY A 46 13.60 1.98 11.74
CA GLY A 46 13.06 0.63 11.66
C GLY A 46 13.78 -0.35 10.71
N LEU A 47 14.84 0.07 10.00
CA LEU A 47 15.67 -0.86 9.22
C LEU A 47 16.56 -1.72 10.12
N VAL A 48 16.53 -3.05 9.91
CA VAL A 48 17.46 -3.98 10.56
C VAL A 48 18.84 -3.95 9.89
N SER A 49 19.88 -4.45 10.58
CA SER A 49 21.28 -4.40 10.10
C SER A 49 21.47 -4.91 8.66
N ARG A 50 20.80 -6.03 8.31
CA ARG A 50 20.85 -6.59 6.96
C ARG A 50 20.19 -5.69 5.91
N GLN A 51 19.10 -5.00 6.27
CA GLN A 51 18.44 -4.03 5.38
C GLN A 51 19.30 -2.79 5.19
N ARG A 52 19.94 -2.29 6.26
CA ARG A 52 20.87 -1.15 6.19
C ARG A 52 22.08 -1.47 5.30
N GLN A 53 22.64 -2.68 5.41
CA GLN A 53 23.71 -3.14 4.51
C GLN A 53 23.28 -3.25 3.04
N LEU A 54 22.03 -3.63 2.76
CA LEU A 54 21.50 -3.63 1.40
C LEU A 54 21.27 -2.20 0.90
N CYS A 55 20.79 -1.32 1.76
CA CYS A 55 20.59 0.09 1.46
C CYS A 55 21.90 0.77 1.07
N HIS A 56 22.95 0.60 1.88
CA HIS A 56 24.28 1.16 1.59
C HIS A 56 24.89 0.65 0.29
N ARG A 57 24.62 -0.61 -0.09
CA ARG A 57 25.10 -1.21 -1.35
C ARG A 57 24.30 -0.78 -2.58
N HIS A 58 23.01 -0.49 -2.41
CA HIS A 58 22.07 -0.20 -3.49
C HIS A 58 21.16 0.99 -3.15
N PRO A 59 21.73 2.19 -2.95
CA PRO A 59 20.95 3.34 -2.50
C PRO A 59 20.00 3.90 -3.57
N ASP A 60 20.35 3.75 -4.84
CA ASP A 60 19.49 4.07 -5.98
C ASP A 60 18.23 3.20 -5.99
N VAL A 61 18.38 1.90 -5.72
CA VAL A 61 17.26 0.97 -5.56
C VAL A 61 16.36 1.39 -4.39
N MET A 62 16.96 1.80 -3.26
CA MET A 62 16.19 2.24 -2.09
C MET A 62 15.39 3.51 -2.34
N ARG A 63 15.94 4.46 -3.09
CA ARG A 63 15.20 5.64 -3.55
C ARG A 63 14.01 5.25 -4.43
N ALA A 64 14.20 4.33 -5.38
CA ALA A 64 13.12 3.84 -6.23
C ALA A 64 12.00 3.16 -5.42
N ILE A 65 12.37 2.35 -4.40
CA ILE A 65 11.40 1.77 -3.46
C ILE A 65 10.66 2.88 -2.72
N GLY A 66 11.38 3.90 -2.21
CA GLY A 66 10.79 5.04 -1.49
C GLY A 66 9.74 5.80 -2.30
N LEU A 67 10.03 6.09 -3.57
CA LEU A 67 9.08 6.73 -4.50
C LEU A 67 7.88 5.82 -4.80
N GLY A 68 8.10 4.50 -4.90
CA GLY A 68 7.05 3.51 -5.16
C GLY A 68 6.07 3.29 -4.01
N VAL A 69 6.41 3.68 -2.77
CA VAL A 69 5.56 3.44 -1.59
C VAL A 69 4.16 4.02 -1.74
N ALA A 70 4.09 5.24 -2.30
CA ALA A 70 2.83 5.94 -2.50
C ALA A 70 1.87 5.12 -3.38
N GLU A 71 2.40 4.43 -4.39
CA GLU A 71 1.62 3.66 -5.36
C GLU A 71 0.95 2.43 -4.72
N TRP A 72 1.70 1.59 -4.00
CA TRP A 72 1.09 0.40 -3.38
C TRP A 72 0.29 0.73 -2.13
N THR A 73 0.59 1.82 -1.44
CA THR A 73 -0.20 2.30 -0.31
C THR A 73 -1.54 2.83 -0.78
N ALA A 74 -1.54 3.64 -1.85
CA ALA A 74 -2.77 4.07 -2.52
C ALA A 74 -3.57 2.87 -3.04
N GLU A 75 -2.92 1.82 -3.52
CA GLU A 75 -3.61 0.60 -3.93
C GLU A 75 -4.23 -0.14 -2.75
N CYS A 76 -3.55 -0.23 -1.60
CA CYS A 76 -4.14 -0.81 -0.40
C CYS A 76 -5.37 -0.03 0.07
N GLN A 77 -5.26 1.31 0.14
CA GLN A 77 -6.39 2.19 0.46
C GLN A 77 -7.52 2.06 -0.55
N HIS A 78 -7.19 1.92 -1.84
CA HIS A 78 -8.17 1.69 -2.88
C HIS A 78 -8.96 0.40 -2.60
N GLN A 79 -8.29 -0.72 -2.36
CA GLN A 79 -8.96 -2.01 -2.12
C GLN A 79 -9.84 -1.98 -0.85
N PHE A 80 -9.40 -1.26 0.19
CA PHE A 80 -10.09 -1.19 1.48
C PHE A 80 -11.00 0.05 1.65
N ARG A 81 -11.20 0.89 0.63
CA ARG A 81 -11.94 2.17 0.72
C ARG A 81 -13.35 2.04 1.33
N GLN A 82 -14.02 0.92 1.08
CA GLN A 82 -15.37 0.60 1.55
C GLN A 82 -15.40 -0.27 2.82
N HIS A 83 -14.25 -0.59 3.41
CA HIS A 83 -14.15 -1.46 4.59
C HIS A 83 -13.94 -0.64 5.86
N ARG A 84 -14.30 -1.17 7.03
CA ARG A 84 -14.13 -0.52 8.35
C ARG A 84 -12.67 -0.20 8.66
N TRP A 85 -11.76 -1.10 8.30
CA TRP A 85 -10.34 -0.79 8.19
C TRP A 85 -10.05 -0.39 6.74
N ASN A 86 -9.56 0.83 6.53
CA ASN A 86 -9.40 1.43 5.20
C ASN A 86 -7.94 1.53 4.73
N CYS A 87 -7.04 0.78 5.36
CA CYS A 87 -5.60 0.81 5.09
C CYS A 87 -4.94 2.20 5.22
N ASN A 88 -5.50 3.08 6.07
CA ASN A 88 -4.83 4.33 6.41
C ASN A 88 -3.62 4.06 7.31
N THR A 89 -2.53 4.76 6.99
CA THR A 89 -1.31 4.78 7.80
C THR A 89 -1.55 5.70 8.99
N LEU A 90 -1.41 5.22 10.23
CA LEU A 90 -1.49 6.09 11.40
C LEU A 90 -0.22 6.96 11.44
N ASP A 91 -0.37 8.28 11.32
CA ASP A 91 0.72 9.27 11.13
C ASP A 91 1.81 9.31 12.23
N ARG A 92 1.70 8.52 13.30
CA ARG A 92 2.62 8.56 14.44
C ARG A 92 3.50 7.31 14.61
N ASP A 93 3.42 6.35 13.69
CA ASP A 93 4.21 5.12 13.80
C ASP A 93 5.46 5.14 12.89
N HIS A 94 6.60 4.68 13.43
CA HIS A 94 7.88 4.58 12.71
C HIS A 94 7.86 3.59 11.52
N SER A 95 6.83 2.74 11.41
CA SER A 95 6.59 1.86 10.26
C SER A 95 5.33 2.28 9.52
N LEU A 96 5.34 2.26 8.18
CA LEU A 96 4.22 2.67 7.31
C LEU A 96 2.84 2.18 7.74
N PHE A 97 2.72 0.90 8.12
CA PHE A 97 1.45 0.28 8.50
C PHE A 97 1.32 0.06 10.02
N GLY A 98 2.22 0.67 10.80
CA GLY A 98 2.13 0.79 12.24
C GLY A 98 1.86 -0.51 13.00
N ARG A 99 0.97 -0.39 13.99
CA ARG A 99 0.56 -1.46 14.91
C ARG A 99 -0.31 -2.56 14.29
N VAL A 100 -0.94 -2.35 13.13
CA VAL A 100 -1.70 -3.41 12.41
C VAL A 100 -0.77 -4.60 12.14
N LEU A 101 0.48 -4.31 11.78
CA LEU A 101 1.55 -5.30 11.60
C LEU A 101 2.02 -5.98 12.90
N LEU A 102 1.40 -5.75 14.06
CA LEU A 102 1.65 -6.49 15.30
C LEU A 102 0.66 -7.62 15.52
N ARG A 103 -0.47 -7.64 14.82
CA ARG A 103 -1.45 -8.74 14.86
C ARG A 103 -1.34 -9.59 13.61
N SER A 104 -1.49 -10.90 13.74
CA SER A 104 -1.44 -11.87 12.64
C SER A 104 -2.82 -12.00 11.99
N SER A 105 -3.44 -10.86 11.68
CA SER A 105 -4.79 -10.79 11.11
C SER A 105 -4.79 -10.92 9.59
N ARG A 106 -5.99 -11.01 9.03
CA ARG A 106 -6.20 -11.06 7.58
C ARG A 106 -5.72 -9.79 6.88
N GLU A 107 -5.92 -8.63 7.50
CA GLU A 107 -5.47 -7.34 6.94
C GLU A 107 -3.95 -7.28 6.90
N SER A 108 -3.28 -7.71 7.98
CA SER A 108 -1.82 -7.83 8.02
C SER A 108 -1.29 -8.72 6.90
N ALA A 109 -1.92 -9.88 6.67
CA ALA A 109 -1.55 -10.78 5.58
C ALA A 109 -1.60 -10.10 4.21
N PHE A 110 -2.63 -9.29 3.95
CA PHE A 110 -2.72 -8.48 2.73
C PHE A 110 -1.64 -7.40 2.68
N VAL A 111 -1.38 -6.68 3.77
CA VAL A 111 -0.36 -5.63 3.83
C VAL A 111 1.03 -6.18 3.51
N TYR A 112 1.41 -7.33 4.07
CA TYR A 112 2.67 -8.01 3.74
C TYR A 112 2.74 -8.37 2.25
N ALA A 113 1.65 -8.90 1.68
CA ALA A 113 1.60 -9.25 0.27
C ALA A 113 1.68 -8.02 -0.67
N ILE A 114 0.85 -6.99 -0.44
CA ILE A 114 0.80 -5.80 -1.31
C ILE A 114 2.07 -4.96 -1.20
N SER A 115 2.66 -4.84 0.00
CA SER A 115 3.94 -4.13 0.18
C SER A 115 5.09 -4.88 -0.50
N SER A 116 5.18 -6.21 -0.33
CA SER A 116 6.22 -6.98 -1.02
C SER A 116 6.02 -7.01 -2.53
N ALA A 117 4.79 -6.97 -3.03
CA ALA A 117 4.47 -6.80 -4.44
C ALA A 117 4.89 -5.42 -4.95
N GLY A 118 4.58 -4.36 -4.18
CA GLY A 118 4.94 -2.99 -4.49
C GLY A 118 6.45 -2.77 -4.61
N VAL A 119 7.24 -3.36 -3.70
CA VAL A 119 8.72 -3.34 -3.80
C VAL A 119 9.20 -3.98 -5.10
N VAL A 120 8.64 -5.14 -5.49
CA VAL A 120 9.01 -5.78 -6.78
C VAL A 120 8.65 -4.88 -7.96
N PHE A 121 7.45 -4.32 -7.93
CA PHE A 121 6.94 -3.46 -9.00
C PHE A 121 7.79 -2.20 -9.18
N ALA A 122 8.07 -1.48 -8.08
CA ALA A 122 8.88 -0.26 -8.11
C ALA A 122 10.30 -0.51 -8.64
N ILE A 123 10.98 -1.56 -8.15
CA ILE A 123 12.33 -1.90 -8.61
C ILE A 123 12.32 -2.29 -10.08
N THR A 124 11.39 -3.15 -10.49
CA THR A 124 11.34 -3.65 -11.86
C THR A 124 11.06 -2.52 -12.85
N ARG A 125 10.17 -1.58 -12.50
CA ARG A 125 9.87 -0.40 -13.32
C ARG A 125 11.08 0.53 -13.44
N ALA A 126 11.75 0.82 -12.31
CA ALA A 126 12.95 1.65 -12.33
C ALA A 126 14.10 1.02 -13.13
N CYS A 127 14.23 -0.32 -13.11
CA CYS A 127 15.19 -1.04 -13.95
C CYS A 127 14.88 -0.89 -15.45
N SER A 128 13.61 -1.01 -15.87
CA SER A 128 13.24 -0.92 -17.29
C SER A 128 13.24 0.51 -17.83
N GLN A 129 13.07 1.50 -16.96
CA GLN A 129 13.24 2.91 -17.27
C GLN A 129 14.72 3.36 -17.32
N GLY A 130 15.67 2.49 -16.94
CA GLY A 130 17.09 2.81 -16.92
C GLY A 130 17.51 3.74 -15.77
N GLU A 131 16.69 3.87 -14.72
CA GLU A 131 16.96 4.73 -13.56
C GLU A 131 17.97 4.13 -12.58
N LEU A 132 18.19 2.81 -12.66
CA LEU A 132 19.03 2.04 -11.76
C LEU A 132 20.28 1.54 -12.49
N LYS A 133 21.45 1.69 -11.86
CA LYS A 133 22.73 1.20 -12.44
C LYS A 133 22.92 -0.29 -12.22
N SER A 134 22.28 -0.84 -11.20
CA SER A 134 22.47 -2.22 -10.74
C SER A 134 21.65 -3.26 -11.52
N CYS A 135 20.82 -2.82 -12.47
CA CYS A 135 19.99 -3.68 -13.30
C CYS A 135 19.72 -3.04 -14.67
N SER A 136 19.19 -3.87 -15.57
CA SER A 136 18.76 -3.47 -16.92
C SER A 136 17.48 -4.23 -17.27
N CYS A 137 16.96 -3.99 -18.48
CA CYS A 137 16.00 -4.86 -19.15
C CYS A 137 16.45 -6.33 -19.10
N ASP A 138 15.51 -7.28 -19.14
CA ASP A 138 15.76 -8.71 -19.04
C ASP A 138 16.69 -9.17 -20.19
N PRO A 139 17.95 -9.55 -19.89
CA PRO A 139 18.91 -9.91 -20.93
C PRO A 139 18.57 -11.23 -21.61
N LYS A 140 17.64 -12.02 -21.07
CA LYS A 140 17.22 -13.32 -21.62
C LYS A 140 16.21 -13.19 -22.75
N LYS A 141 15.65 -12.00 -22.99
CA LYS A 141 14.63 -11.74 -24.01
C LYS A 141 15.28 -11.08 -25.23
N LYS A 142 15.94 -11.90 -26.05
CA LYS A 142 16.68 -11.48 -27.24
C LYS A 142 16.46 -12.48 -28.39
N GLY A 143 16.64 -12.01 -29.61
CA GLY A 143 16.48 -12.83 -30.82
C GLY A 143 15.03 -13.13 -31.15
N THR A 144 14.80 -14.16 -31.95
CA THR A 144 13.48 -14.51 -32.49
C THR A 144 12.76 -15.54 -31.61
N ALA A 145 11.45 -15.42 -31.48
CA ALA A 145 10.58 -16.35 -30.75
C ALA A 145 9.23 -16.53 -31.48
N LYS A 146 8.38 -17.43 -30.95
CA LYS A 146 7.08 -17.75 -31.53
C LYS A 146 5.99 -17.79 -30.46
N ASP A 147 4.83 -17.25 -30.77
CA ASP A 147 3.60 -17.38 -29.98
C ASP A 147 2.42 -17.88 -30.84
N SER A 148 1.20 -17.85 -30.32
CA SER A 148 -0.02 -18.28 -31.02
C SER A 148 -0.36 -17.49 -32.29
N LYS A 149 0.17 -16.27 -32.44
CA LYS A 149 -0.03 -15.39 -33.61
C LYS A 149 1.13 -15.49 -34.63
N GLY A 150 2.13 -16.34 -34.39
CA GLY A 150 3.25 -16.57 -35.30
C GLY A 150 4.60 -16.15 -34.73
N THR A 151 5.57 -15.94 -35.61
CA THR A 151 6.94 -15.54 -35.25
C THR A 151 6.98 -14.05 -34.86
N PHE A 152 7.89 -13.70 -33.96
CA PHE A 152 8.19 -12.31 -33.58
C PHE A 152 9.64 -12.19 -33.11
N ASP A 153 10.17 -10.99 -33.14
CA ASP A 153 11.48 -10.70 -32.55
C ASP A 153 11.33 -10.06 -31.18
N TRP A 154 12.15 -10.50 -30.22
CA TRP A 154 12.30 -9.78 -28.96
C TRP A 154 12.99 -8.44 -29.24
N GLY A 155 12.38 -7.37 -28.76
CA GLY A 155 12.97 -6.04 -28.83
C GLY A 155 12.30 -5.08 -27.84
N GLY A 156 12.77 -3.84 -27.80
CA GLY A 156 12.42 -2.92 -26.72
C GLY A 156 13.01 -3.37 -25.38
N CYS A 157 12.36 -3.00 -24.28
CA CYS A 157 12.81 -3.32 -22.93
C CYS A 157 11.84 -4.31 -22.28
N SER A 158 12.24 -5.57 -22.15
CA SER A 158 11.50 -6.53 -21.33
C SER A 158 11.78 -6.30 -19.85
N ASP A 159 10.74 -6.20 -19.03
CA ASP A 159 10.84 -5.98 -17.60
C ASP A 159 11.56 -7.13 -16.88
N ASN A 160 12.66 -6.81 -16.17
CA ASN A 160 13.46 -7.79 -15.44
C ASN A 160 12.88 -8.09 -14.05
N ILE A 161 11.71 -8.75 -14.04
CA ILE A 161 10.99 -9.02 -12.80
C ILE A 161 11.75 -9.93 -11.84
N ASP A 162 12.59 -10.82 -12.36
CA ASP A 162 13.33 -11.77 -11.54
C ASP A 162 14.38 -11.06 -10.68
N TYR A 163 14.99 -9.98 -11.20
CA TYR A 163 15.84 -9.08 -10.42
C TYR A 163 15.03 -8.42 -9.28
N GLY A 164 13.88 -7.83 -9.61
CA GLY A 164 12.99 -7.20 -8.62
C GLY A 164 12.56 -8.17 -7.51
N ILE A 165 12.15 -9.40 -7.86
CA ILE A 165 11.80 -10.44 -6.90
C ILE A 165 12.99 -10.84 -6.03
N LYS A 166 14.19 -10.99 -6.60
CA LYS A 166 15.39 -11.37 -5.86
C LYS A 166 15.76 -10.30 -4.84
N PHE A 167 15.75 -9.03 -5.24
CA PHE A 167 16.03 -7.91 -4.34
C PHE A 167 14.95 -7.79 -3.25
N ALA A 168 13.67 -7.78 -3.63
CA ALA A 168 12.56 -7.67 -2.69
C ALA A 168 12.59 -8.81 -1.66
N ARG A 169 12.89 -10.05 -2.08
CA ARG A 169 13.09 -11.17 -1.16
C ARG A 169 14.26 -10.93 -0.21
N ALA A 170 15.40 -10.43 -0.69
CA ALA A 170 16.55 -10.17 0.17
C ALA A 170 16.32 -9.03 1.17
N PHE A 171 15.53 -8.03 0.80
CA PHE A 171 15.28 -6.81 1.58
C PHE A 171 14.06 -6.91 2.50
N VAL A 172 12.89 -7.27 1.96
CA VAL A 172 11.63 -7.32 2.74
C VAL A 172 11.67 -8.45 3.77
N ASP A 173 12.18 -9.63 3.38
CA ASP A 173 12.24 -10.79 4.27
C ASP A 173 13.40 -10.68 5.29
N ALA A 174 14.28 -9.67 5.21
CA ALA A 174 15.42 -9.54 6.11
C ALA A 174 15.03 -9.25 7.57
N LYS A 175 13.85 -8.66 7.79
CA LYS A 175 13.31 -8.41 9.14
C LYS A 175 12.79 -9.69 9.80
N GLU A 176 12.38 -10.67 9.00
CA GLU A 176 11.80 -11.93 9.48
C GLU A 176 12.93 -12.88 9.91
N ARG A 177 13.14 -13.02 11.22
CA ARG A 177 14.14 -13.96 11.76
C ARG A 177 13.66 -15.38 11.48
N LYS A 178 14.46 -16.15 10.74
CA LYS A 178 14.20 -17.58 10.51
C LYS A 178 14.36 -18.34 11.82
N GLY A 179 13.26 -18.88 12.35
CA GLY A 179 13.18 -19.62 13.61
C GLY A 179 11.75 -20.13 13.84
N LYS A 180 11.46 -20.75 15.00
CA LYS A 180 10.13 -21.30 15.36
C LYS A 180 9.04 -20.23 15.60
N ASP A 181 9.23 -19.00 15.11
CA ASP A 181 8.22 -17.95 15.22
C ASP A 181 7.17 -18.11 14.12
N ALA A 182 5.96 -18.45 14.55
CA ALA A 182 4.79 -18.60 13.69
C ALA A 182 4.55 -17.37 12.81
N ARG A 183 4.68 -16.18 13.42
CA ARG A 183 4.42 -14.89 12.76
C ARG A 183 5.38 -14.67 11.61
N ALA A 184 6.68 -14.87 11.84
CA ALA A 184 7.70 -14.70 10.83
C ALA A 184 7.46 -15.60 9.61
N LEU A 185 7.06 -16.85 9.85
CA LEU A 185 6.74 -17.78 8.75
C LEU A 185 5.53 -17.30 7.92
N MET A 186 4.53 -16.67 8.55
CA MET A 186 3.33 -16.18 7.87
C MET A 186 3.68 -14.98 7.01
N ASN A 187 4.47 -14.05 7.57
CA ASN A 187 4.97 -12.88 6.87
C ASN A 187 5.77 -13.31 5.63
N LEU A 188 6.69 -14.26 5.77
CA LEU A 188 7.46 -14.82 4.66
C LEU A 188 6.58 -15.45 3.57
N HIS A 189 5.53 -16.18 3.96
CA HIS A 189 4.57 -16.78 3.03
C HIS A 189 3.79 -15.72 2.26
N ASN A 190 3.22 -14.74 2.96
CA ASN A 190 2.41 -13.67 2.37
C ASN A 190 3.25 -12.74 1.49
N ASN A 191 4.47 -12.40 1.92
CA ASN A 191 5.44 -11.67 1.09
C ASN A 191 5.72 -12.41 -0.22
N ARG A 192 5.94 -13.74 -0.15
CA ARG A 192 6.16 -14.58 -1.34
C ARG A 192 4.96 -14.58 -2.27
N ALA A 193 3.74 -14.67 -1.74
CA ALA A 193 2.51 -14.59 -2.53
C ALA A 193 2.42 -13.24 -3.26
N GLY A 194 2.71 -12.14 -2.58
CA GLY A 194 2.81 -10.79 -3.15
C GLY A 194 3.79 -10.69 -4.32
N ARG A 195 5.05 -11.11 -4.12
CA ARG A 195 6.07 -11.08 -5.19
C ARG A 195 5.68 -11.88 -6.42
N LYS A 196 5.04 -13.03 -6.21
CA LYS A 196 4.54 -13.88 -7.31
C LYS A 196 3.34 -13.27 -8.02
N ALA A 197 2.51 -12.50 -7.33
CA ALA A 197 1.34 -11.86 -7.92
C ALA A 197 1.76 -10.91 -9.05
N VAL A 198 2.81 -10.10 -8.85
CA VAL A 198 3.34 -9.21 -9.91
C VAL A 198 3.78 -10.03 -11.13
N LYS A 199 4.54 -11.11 -10.90
CA LYS A 199 5.03 -11.99 -11.98
C LYS A 199 3.92 -12.68 -12.75
N ARG A 200 2.78 -12.97 -12.10
CA ARG A 200 1.62 -13.58 -12.75
C ARG A 200 1.02 -12.69 -13.85
N PHE A 201 1.13 -11.37 -13.71
CA PHE A 201 0.53 -10.41 -14.64
C PHE A 201 1.52 -9.80 -15.63
N LEU A 202 2.74 -10.35 -15.74
CA LEU A 202 3.58 -10.06 -16.89
C LEU A 202 2.84 -10.46 -18.17
N LYS A 203 2.76 -9.53 -19.10
CA LYS A 203 2.13 -9.73 -20.42
C LYS A 203 3.15 -9.49 -21.50
N GLN A 204 3.05 -10.27 -22.58
CA GLN A 204 3.78 -9.97 -23.80
C GLN A 204 3.03 -8.87 -24.55
N GLU A 205 3.67 -7.73 -24.71
CA GLU A 205 3.22 -6.65 -25.57
C GLU A 205 3.98 -6.67 -26.87
N CYS A 206 3.34 -6.28 -27.97
CA CYS A 206 3.94 -6.29 -29.29
C CYS A 206 3.59 -5.02 -30.05
N LYS A 207 4.54 -4.51 -30.83
CA LYS A 207 4.33 -3.51 -31.88
C LYS A 207 4.43 -4.18 -33.25
N CYS A 208 3.54 -3.79 -34.15
CA CYS A 208 3.49 -4.29 -35.51
C CYS A 208 4.15 -3.28 -36.45
N HIS A 209 4.96 -3.79 -37.39
CA HIS A 209 5.83 -3.00 -38.27
C HIS A 209 5.59 -3.28 -39.76
N GLY A 210 4.53 -4.01 -40.12
CA GLY A 210 4.21 -4.30 -41.52
C GLY A 210 3.56 -3.11 -42.24
N VAL A 211 3.54 -3.19 -43.58
CA VAL A 211 2.93 -2.19 -44.48
C VAL A 211 1.49 -1.91 -44.03
N SER A 212 1.12 -0.63 -43.98
CA SER A 212 -0.20 -0.15 -43.52
C SER A 212 -0.62 -0.61 -42.12
N GLY A 213 0.34 -0.86 -41.22
CA GLY A 213 0.07 -1.31 -39.84
C GLY A 213 -0.19 -2.80 -39.71
N SER A 214 0.09 -3.60 -40.75
CA SER A 214 -0.01 -5.06 -40.68
C SER A 214 0.96 -5.66 -39.66
N CYS A 215 0.57 -6.78 -39.04
CA CYS A 215 1.37 -7.48 -38.03
C CYS A 215 2.21 -8.64 -38.60
N THR A 216 2.60 -8.57 -39.87
CA THR A 216 3.46 -9.58 -40.52
C THR A 216 4.86 -9.61 -39.90
N LEU A 217 5.42 -8.44 -39.62
CA LEU A 217 6.59 -8.26 -38.75
C LEU A 217 6.13 -7.60 -37.46
N ARG A 218 6.57 -8.15 -36.33
CA ARG A 218 6.28 -7.56 -35.01
C ARG A 218 7.42 -7.79 -34.04
N THR A 219 7.58 -6.81 -33.17
CA THR A 219 8.57 -6.81 -32.11
C THR A 219 7.86 -6.81 -30.77
N CYS A 220 8.24 -7.73 -29.88
CA CYS A 220 7.57 -7.91 -28.60
C CYS A 220 8.51 -7.79 -27.41
N TRP A 221 7.96 -7.41 -26.26
CA TRP A 221 8.63 -7.39 -24.95
C TRP A 221 7.69 -7.90 -23.86
N LEU A 222 8.24 -8.33 -22.73
CA LEU A 222 7.45 -8.57 -21.53
C LEU A 222 7.31 -7.27 -20.74
N ALA A 223 6.06 -6.87 -20.47
CA ALA A 223 5.74 -5.71 -19.67
C ALA A 223 4.92 -6.12 -18.43
N MET A 224 5.19 -5.47 -17.30
CA MET A 224 4.32 -5.51 -16.13
C MET A 224 2.97 -4.89 -16.48
N ALA A 225 1.90 -5.54 -16.03
CA ALA A 225 0.59 -4.90 -16.05
C ALA A 225 0.51 -3.76 -15.03
N ASP A 226 -0.50 -2.90 -15.19
CA ASP A 226 -0.87 -1.91 -14.19
C ASP A 226 -0.99 -2.54 -12.80
N PHE A 227 -0.48 -1.85 -11.77
CA PHE A 227 -0.42 -2.36 -10.41
C PHE A 227 -1.81 -2.69 -9.84
N ARG A 228 -2.86 -2.03 -10.32
CA ARG A 228 -4.27 -2.35 -10.01
C ARG A 228 -4.60 -3.82 -10.24
N LYS A 229 -4.10 -4.44 -11.32
CA LYS A 229 -4.35 -5.88 -11.57
C LYS A 229 -3.75 -6.76 -10.48
N THR A 230 -2.60 -6.37 -9.95
CA THR A 230 -1.97 -7.06 -8.81
C THR A 230 -2.78 -6.84 -7.54
N GLY A 231 -3.22 -5.60 -7.29
CA GLY A 231 -4.11 -5.25 -6.18
C GLY A 231 -5.40 -6.06 -6.18
N ASP A 232 -6.12 -6.08 -7.31
CA ASP A 232 -7.39 -6.82 -7.48
C ASP A 232 -7.20 -8.34 -7.29
N TYR A 233 -6.05 -8.87 -7.70
CA TYR A 233 -5.72 -10.27 -7.47
C TYR A 233 -5.47 -10.57 -6.00
N LEU A 234 -4.64 -9.76 -5.34
CA LEU A 234 -4.37 -9.91 -3.91
C LEU A 234 -5.64 -9.68 -3.09
N TRP A 235 -6.56 -8.82 -3.54
CA TRP A 235 -7.85 -8.59 -2.92
C TRP A 235 -8.71 -9.85 -2.92
N ARG A 236 -8.79 -10.54 -4.07
CA ARG A 236 -9.45 -11.86 -4.14
C ARG A 236 -8.78 -12.89 -3.24
N LYS A 237 -7.45 -12.84 -3.09
CA LYS A 237 -6.70 -13.70 -2.16
C LYS A 237 -6.93 -13.34 -0.70
N TYR A 238 -7.19 -12.08 -0.39
CA TYR A 238 -7.60 -11.62 0.94
C TYR A 238 -9.00 -12.15 1.30
N ASN A 239 -9.98 -12.03 0.41
CA ASN A 239 -11.34 -12.53 0.66
C ASN A 239 -11.37 -14.06 0.88
N GLY A 240 -10.48 -14.80 0.21
CA GLY A 240 -10.29 -16.24 0.39
C GLY A 240 -9.14 -16.64 1.32
N ALA A 241 -8.63 -15.73 2.16
CA ALA A 241 -7.49 -16.02 3.03
C ALA A 241 -7.84 -17.10 4.07
N ILE A 242 -6.86 -17.94 4.40
CA ILE A 242 -7.07 -19.15 5.19
C ILE A 242 -6.47 -18.95 6.59
N GLN A 243 -7.27 -19.22 7.63
CA GLN A 243 -6.77 -19.26 8.99
C GLN A 243 -5.97 -20.54 9.20
N VAL A 244 -4.75 -20.38 9.69
CA VAL A 244 -3.81 -21.47 9.89
C VAL A 244 -3.34 -21.55 11.34
N VAL A 245 -2.79 -22.69 11.72
CA VAL A 245 -2.08 -22.93 12.98
C VAL A 245 -0.69 -23.51 12.66
N MET A 246 0.25 -23.34 13.59
CA MET A 246 1.57 -23.94 13.43
C MET A 246 1.47 -25.46 13.44
N ASN A 247 2.26 -26.10 12.58
CA ASN A 247 2.46 -27.54 12.65
C ASN A 247 3.33 -27.91 13.86
N GLN A 248 3.24 -29.16 14.30
CA GLN A 248 3.93 -29.66 15.50
C GLN A 248 5.46 -29.59 15.38
N ASP A 249 5.98 -29.74 14.16
CA ASP A 249 7.40 -29.65 13.81
C ASP A 249 7.90 -28.19 13.70
N GLY A 250 7.01 -27.20 13.72
CA GLY A 250 7.37 -25.79 13.70
C GLY A 250 7.93 -25.29 12.35
N THR A 251 7.86 -26.08 11.29
CA THR A 251 8.44 -25.75 9.96
C THR A 251 7.43 -25.15 8.98
N GLY A 252 6.15 -25.14 9.32
CA GLY A 252 5.04 -24.98 8.39
C GLY A 252 3.73 -24.61 9.09
N PHE A 253 2.64 -24.70 8.33
CA PHE A 253 1.31 -24.49 8.86
C PHE A 253 0.35 -25.60 8.44
N THR A 254 -0.65 -25.83 9.29
CA THR A 254 -1.84 -26.61 8.96
C THR A 254 -3.08 -25.72 9.02
N VAL A 255 -4.16 -26.13 8.39
CA VAL A 255 -5.43 -25.38 8.42
C VAL A 255 -6.01 -25.41 9.83
N ALA A 256 -6.48 -24.27 10.33
CA ALA A 256 -7.14 -24.22 11.65
C ALA A 256 -8.43 -25.04 11.65
N ASN A 257 -9.18 -25.01 10.54
CA ASN A 257 -10.37 -25.82 10.32
C ASN A 257 -10.13 -26.82 9.19
N LYS A 258 -10.16 -28.12 9.53
CA LYS A 258 -9.88 -29.25 8.63
C LYS A 258 -10.85 -29.39 7.45
N ARG A 259 -11.99 -28.69 7.46
CA ARG A 259 -12.93 -28.65 6.32
C ARG A 259 -12.39 -27.81 5.16
N PHE A 260 -11.42 -26.93 5.41
CA PHE A 260 -10.79 -26.12 4.35
C PHE A 260 -9.62 -26.85 3.70
N LYS A 261 -9.42 -26.55 2.41
CA LYS A 261 -8.26 -27.04 1.65
C LYS A 261 -6.97 -26.42 2.19
N LYS A 262 -5.87 -27.18 2.14
CA LYS A 262 -4.55 -26.68 2.54
C LYS A 262 -4.16 -25.46 1.68
N PRO A 263 -3.56 -24.41 2.28
CA PRO A 263 -3.16 -23.22 1.54
C PRO A 263 -2.08 -23.54 0.51
N THR A 264 -2.21 -22.94 -0.68
CA THR A 264 -1.18 -22.99 -1.71
C THR A 264 -0.15 -21.87 -1.51
N LYS A 265 0.96 -21.92 -2.25
CA LYS A 265 2.01 -20.89 -2.23
C LYS A 265 1.56 -19.50 -2.75
N ASN A 266 0.31 -19.38 -3.22
CA ASN A 266 -0.26 -18.15 -3.76
C ASN A 266 -1.48 -17.67 -2.96
N ASP A 267 -1.86 -18.39 -1.90
CA ASP A 267 -2.94 -17.97 -1.00
C ASP A 267 -2.38 -17.14 0.15
N LEU A 268 -3.20 -16.27 0.72
CA LEU A 268 -2.84 -15.54 1.93
C LEU A 268 -3.26 -16.35 3.16
N VAL A 269 -2.42 -16.32 4.19
CA VAL A 269 -2.65 -17.04 5.44
C VAL A 269 -2.55 -16.09 6.63
N TYR A 270 -3.31 -16.38 7.68
CA TYR A 270 -3.34 -15.59 8.92
C TYR A 270 -3.58 -16.51 10.12
N PHE A 271 -3.26 -16.04 11.34
CA PHE A 271 -3.43 -16.83 12.57
C PHE A 271 -4.57 -16.33 13.45
N GLU A 272 -4.68 -15.01 13.56
CA GLU A 272 -5.53 -14.36 14.56
C GLU A 272 -6.74 -13.73 13.87
N ASN A 273 -7.89 -13.77 14.55
CA ASN A 273 -9.05 -13.04 14.10
C ASN A 273 -8.76 -11.54 14.11
N SER A 274 -9.30 -10.82 13.12
CA SER A 274 -9.24 -9.37 13.04
C SER A 274 -9.89 -8.74 14.29
N PRO A 275 -9.37 -7.60 14.78
CA PRO A 275 -9.99 -6.88 15.89
C PRO A 275 -11.32 -6.26 15.46
N ASP A 276 -12.08 -5.76 16.43
CA ASP A 276 -13.27 -4.98 16.12
C ASP A 276 -12.88 -3.57 15.62
N TYR A 277 -12.95 -3.37 14.31
CA TYR A 277 -12.66 -2.08 13.67
C TYR A 277 -13.76 -1.02 13.87
N CYS A 278 -14.88 -1.36 14.52
CA CYS A 278 -15.95 -0.42 14.82
C CYS A 278 -15.54 0.62 15.86
N ILE A 279 -14.79 0.19 16.88
CA ILE A 279 -14.31 1.01 17.99
C ILE A 279 -12.86 1.44 17.75
N ARG A 280 -12.52 2.62 18.27
CA ARG A 280 -11.14 3.10 18.24
C ARG A 280 -10.33 2.32 19.27
N ASP A 281 -9.32 1.62 18.79
CA ASP A 281 -8.39 0.84 19.62
C ASP A 281 -6.97 1.11 19.10
N ARG A 282 -6.20 1.84 19.91
CA ARG A 282 -4.82 2.21 19.55
C ARG A 282 -3.87 1.02 19.56
N ASP A 283 -4.14 -0.02 20.34
CA ASP A 283 -3.25 -1.17 20.47
C ASP A 283 -3.50 -2.17 19.34
N ALA A 284 -4.76 -2.36 18.95
CA ALA A 284 -5.12 -3.14 17.77
C ALA A 284 -4.92 -2.39 16.44
N GLY A 285 -4.60 -1.09 16.48
CA GLY A 285 -4.45 -0.26 15.27
C GLY A 285 -5.78 0.08 14.58
N SER A 286 -6.90 0.01 15.31
CA SER A 286 -8.22 0.39 14.81
C SER A 286 -8.46 1.90 14.99
N PRO A 287 -8.72 2.65 13.91
CA PRO A 287 -9.12 4.06 14.03
C PRO A 287 -10.56 4.23 14.53
N GLY A 288 -11.39 3.18 14.46
CA GLY A 288 -12.84 3.24 14.66
C GLY A 288 -13.59 3.74 13.41
N THR A 289 -14.93 3.62 13.44
CA THR A 289 -15.78 4.04 12.30
C THR A 289 -16.60 5.31 12.56
N ALA A 290 -16.46 5.95 13.72
CA ALA A 290 -17.13 7.23 14.00
C ALA A 290 -16.72 8.31 12.98
N GLY A 291 -17.68 9.09 12.49
CA GLY A 291 -17.47 10.14 11.49
C GLY A 291 -17.22 9.63 10.07
N ARG A 292 -17.19 8.33 9.83
CA ARG A 292 -17.01 7.78 8.48
C ARG A 292 -18.25 7.90 7.64
N VAL A 293 -18.07 8.22 6.36
CA VAL A 293 -19.15 8.23 5.38
C VAL A 293 -19.63 6.80 5.11
N CYS A 294 -20.94 6.64 5.03
CA CYS A 294 -21.61 5.38 4.66
C CYS A 294 -22.65 5.60 3.57
N ASN A 295 -23.07 4.52 2.92
CA ASN A 295 -24.03 4.55 1.83
C ASN A 295 -25.32 3.81 2.21
N LEU A 296 -26.47 4.49 2.16
CA LEU A 296 -27.76 3.88 2.49
C LEU A 296 -28.28 2.90 1.45
N THR A 297 -27.90 3.10 0.18
CA THR A 297 -28.36 2.24 -0.92
C THR A 297 -27.50 1.00 -1.10
N SER A 298 -26.30 0.98 -0.50
CA SER A 298 -25.40 -0.16 -0.60
C SER A 298 -25.85 -1.32 0.30
N ARG A 299 -25.71 -2.54 -0.21
CA ARG A 299 -25.82 -3.80 0.57
C ARG A 299 -24.45 -4.38 0.94
N GLY A 300 -23.37 -3.67 0.61
CA GLY A 300 -21.99 -4.08 0.84
C GLY A 300 -21.45 -3.65 2.21
N MET A 301 -20.12 -3.67 2.35
CA MET A 301 -19.46 -3.27 3.60
C MET A 301 -19.52 -1.75 3.88
N ASP A 302 -19.75 -0.95 2.84
CA ASP A 302 -19.97 0.50 2.93
C ASP A 302 -21.41 0.87 3.30
N SER A 303 -22.30 -0.11 3.47
CA SER A 303 -23.65 0.15 3.95
C SER A 303 -23.62 0.82 5.32
N CYS A 304 -24.57 1.71 5.60
CA CYS A 304 -24.62 2.38 6.91
C CYS A 304 -24.86 1.39 8.07
N GLU A 305 -25.57 0.28 7.82
CA GLU A 305 -25.74 -0.79 8.80
C GLU A 305 -24.39 -1.43 9.18
N VAL A 306 -23.57 -1.77 8.19
CA VAL A 306 -22.29 -2.47 8.39
C VAL A 306 -21.19 -1.51 8.81
N MET A 307 -21.03 -0.37 8.14
CA MET A 307 -19.96 0.61 8.41
C MET A 307 -20.13 1.25 9.80
N CYS A 308 -21.37 1.58 10.18
CA CYS A 308 -21.65 2.24 11.46
C CYS A 308 -21.89 1.26 12.61
N CYS A 309 -21.85 -0.05 12.35
CA CYS A 309 -21.92 -1.10 13.36
C CYS A 309 -23.17 -1.00 14.24
N GLY A 310 -24.31 -0.69 13.64
CA GLY A 310 -25.59 -0.53 14.34
C GLY A 310 -25.75 0.76 15.17
N ARG A 311 -24.75 1.66 15.21
CA ARG A 311 -24.84 2.92 15.97
C ARG A 311 -25.76 3.98 15.33
N GLY A 312 -26.19 3.75 14.09
CA GLY A 312 -26.86 4.73 13.26
C GLY A 312 -25.89 5.75 12.65
N TYR A 313 -26.47 6.73 11.94
CA TYR A 313 -25.74 7.75 11.20
C TYR A 313 -26.45 9.11 11.31
N ASP A 314 -25.68 10.18 11.10
CA ASP A 314 -26.17 11.54 10.93
C ASP A 314 -26.23 11.87 9.43
N THR A 315 -27.26 12.60 9.02
CA THR A 315 -27.45 13.04 7.64
C THR A 315 -27.21 14.54 7.56
N SER A 316 -26.26 14.95 6.73
CA SER A 316 -25.99 16.35 6.42
C SER A 316 -26.19 16.59 4.94
N ARG A 317 -26.95 17.64 4.58
CA ARG A 317 -27.08 18.08 3.19
C ARG A 317 -25.88 18.96 2.83
N VAL A 318 -25.09 18.53 1.86
CA VAL A 318 -23.88 19.21 1.41
C VAL A 318 -24.04 19.58 -0.06
N THR A 319 -23.78 20.84 -0.39
CA THR A 319 -23.72 21.29 -1.78
C THR A 319 -22.33 21.02 -2.34
N ARG A 320 -22.24 20.24 -3.41
CA ARG A 320 -20.99 19.92 -4.10
C ARG A 320 -21.00 20.53 -5.49
N MET A 321 -19.91 21.20 -5.86
CA MET A 321 -19.71 21.66 -7.22
C MET A 321 -19.26 20.47 -8.09
N THR A 322 -20.00 20.19 -9.15
CA THR A 322 -19.72 19.10 -10.10
C THR A 322 -19.66 19.64 -11.51
N LYS A 323 -18.88 18.97 -12.38
CA LYS A 323 -18.86 19.29 -13.81
C LYS A 323 -20.06 18.62 -14.47
N CYS A 324 -20.91 19.43 -15.08
CA CYS A 324 -22.14 19.02 -15.75
C CYS A 324 -22.16 19.55 -17.19
N GLU A 325 -23.11 19.07 -18.00
CA GLU A 325 -23.34 19.58 -19.36
C GLU A 325 -22.07 19.66 -20.21
N CYS A 326 -21.22 18.65 -20.09
CA CYS A 326 -19.94 18.57 -20.78
C CYS A 326 -20.14 18.36 -22.29
N LYS A 327 -19.71 19.33 -23.10
CA LYS A 327 -19.76 19.27 -24.56
C LYS A 327 -18.36 19.13 -25.14
N PHE A 328 -18.20 18.19 -26.06
CA PHE A 328 -16.98 18.05 -26.84
C PHE A 328 -16.98 19.05 -28.00
N HIS A 329 -15.91 19.83 -28.10
CA HIS A 329 -15.66 20.74 -29.20
C HIS A 329 -14.61 20.11 -30.13
N TRP A 330 -15.02 19.86 -31.38
CA TRP A 330 -14.10 19.38 -32.42
C TRP A 330 -12.94 20.38 -32.58
N CYS A 331 -11.70 19.88 -32.66
CA CYS A 331 -10.42 20.53 -32.30
C CYS A 331 -9.96 20.39 -30.82
N CYS A 332 -10.49 19.35 -30.16
CA CYS A 332 -9.89 18.61 -29.01
C CYS A 332 -10.07 19.19 -27.61
N ALA A 333 -11.22 19.82 -27.33
CA ALA A 333 -11.52 20.28 -25.97
C ALA A 333 -12.88 19.78 -25.48
N VAL A 334 -12.96 19.38 -24.21
CA VAL A 334 -14.22 19.18 -23.50
C VAL A 334 -14.46 20.41 -22.64
N ARG A 335 -15.59 21.09 -22.84
CA ARG A 335 -16.02 22.22 -22.00
C ARG A 335 -17.23 21.79 -21.19
N CYS A 336 -17.15 21.95 -19.87
CA CYS A 336 -18.24 21.63 -18.93
C CYS A 336 -18.63 22.90 -18.17
N GLN A 337 -19.88 22.95 -17.72
CA GLN A 337 -20.34 23.95 -16.77
C GLN A 337 -20.10 23.48 -15.33
N ASP A 338 -20.02 24.42 -14.39
CA ASP A 338 -20.02 24.13 -12.96
C ASP A 338 -21.46 24.14 -12.45
N CYS A 339 -21.96 22.97 -12.05
CA CYS A 339 -23.27 22.82 -11.42
C CYS A 339 -23.13 22.65 -9.91
N LEU A 340 -24.08 23.21 -9.17
CA LEU A 340 -24.24 22.93 -7.75
C LEU A 340 -25.22 21.78 -7.57
N GLU A 341 -24.73 20.68 -7.02
CA GLU A 341 -25.53 19.50 -6.70
C GLU A 341 -25.68 19.40 -5.18
N ALA A 342 -26.92 19.40 -4.68
CA ALA A 342 -27.20 19.15 -3.28
C ALA A 342 -27.28 17.64 -3.04
N LEU A 343 -26.36 17.12 -2.22
CA LEU A 343 -26.26 15.70 -1.90
C LEU A 343 -26.43 15.48 -0.40
N ASP A 344 -27.20 14.48 -0.02
CA ASP A 344 -27.30 14.05 1.37
C ASP A 344 -26.11 13.11 1.67
N VAL A 345 -25.27 13.50 2.63
CA VAL A 345 -24.11 12.73 3.09
C VAL A 345 -24.42 12.12 4.45
N HIS A 346 -24.23 10.80 4.56
CA HIS A 346 -24.48 10.06 5.80
C HIS A 346 -23.16 9.72 6.49
N THR A 347 -23.02 10.08 7.77
CA THR A 347 -21.81 9.84 8.56
C THR A 347 -22.11 9.05 9.82
N CYS A 348 -21.29 8.07 10.15
CA CYS A 348 -21.53 7.18 11.28
C CYS A 348 -21.42 7.89 12.62
N LYS A 349 -22.38 7.63 13.52
CA LYS A 349 -22.40 8.18 14.88
C LYS A 349 -21.23 7.68 15.72
N ALA A 350 -20.82 8.50 16.68
CA ALA A 350 -19.84 8.12 17.70
C ALA A 350 -20.41 7.04 18.65
N PRO A 351 -19.56 6.23 19.31
CA PRO A 351 -20.00 5.36 20.41
C PRO A 351 -20.67 6.19 21.51
N LYS A 352 -21.78 5.71 22.07
CA LYS A 352 -22.36 6.32 23.27
C LYS A 352 -21.39 6.05 24.42
N SER A 353 -20.81 7.09 25.02
CA SER A 353 -19.98 6.93 26.22
C SER A 353 -20.84 6.35 27.36
N PRO A 354 -20.34 5.38 28.15
CA PRO A 354 -20.99 4.96 29.39
C PRO A 354 -21.14 6.12 30.40
N ASP A 355 -20.32 7.18 30.29
CA ASP A 355 -20.23 8.25 31.30
C ASP A 355 -21.27 9.38 31.15
N TRP A 356 -22.27 9.23 30.27
CA TRP A 356 -23.32 10.26 30.11
C TRP A 356 -24.58 10.00 30.95
N ALA A 357 -24.62 8.89 31.71
CA ALA A 357 -25.73 8.54 32.59
C ALA A 357 -25.36 8.78 34.07
N ALA A 358 -24.99 10.01 34.42
CA ALA A 358 -25.07 10.50 35.79
C ALA A 358 -25.57 11.94 35.75
N PRO A 359 -26.88 12.18 35.93
CA PRO A 359 -27.35 13.48 36.37
C PRO A 359 -26.84 13.66 37.81
N THR A 360 -25.98 14.65 38.02
CA THR A 360 -25.78 15.24 39.36
C THR A 360 -27.07 15.84 39.87
#